data_AF-A0A355B2D0-F1
#
_entry.id   AF-A0A355B2D0-F1
#
_cell.length_a   1.000
_cell.length_b   1.000
_cell.length_c   1.000
_cell.angle_alpha   90.00
_cell.angle_beta   90.00
_cell.angle_gamma   90.00
#
_symmetry.space_group_name_H-M   'P 1'
#
loop_
_entity.id
_entity.type
_entity.pdbx_description
1 polymer ?
#
loop_
_entity_poly.entity_id
_entity_poly.type
_entity_poly.pdbx_seq_one_letter_code
_entity_poly.pdbx_strand_id
1 'polypeptide(L)'
;MKHLKKKELEVLYVRLGEVRREIMGDVEAVQRQSTEFGDDGTQDIGDLAAATYSQQVLMELGERERERLREVEAAFKRIEDGTYGICEESDKPIPFTRLEVIPYARFTVGAQNELEQRRKNGGM
;
A
#
# COMPACT_ATOMS: atom_id res chain seq x y z
N MET A 1 -20.27 3.47 2.63
CA MET A 1 -19.84 3.74 1.24
C MET A 1 -20.89 4.47 0.40
N LYS A 2 -21.21 5.76 0.66
CA LYS A 2 -22.33 6.45 -0.04
C LYS A 2 -21.90 7.35 -1.22
N HIS A 3 -20.62 7.68 -1.37
CA HIS A 3 -20.15 8.65 -2.38
C HIS A 3 -19.38 8.05 -3.57
N LEU A 4 -18.89 6.81 -3.47
CA LEU A 4 -18.22 6.10 -4.57
C LEU A 4 -19.19 5.12 -5.25
N LYS A 5 -19.24 5.15 -6.57
CA LYS A 5 -20.01 4.19 -7.38
C LYS A 5 -19.28 2.86 -7.45
N LYS A 6 -20.02 1.77 -7.69
CA LYS A 6 -19.46 0.43 -7.84
C LYS A 6 -18.34 0.35 -8.90
N LYS A 7 -18.53 1.01 -10.05
CA LYS A 7 -17.52 1.08 -11.11
C LYS A 7 -16.25 1.82 -10.68
N GLU A 8 -16.40 2.91 -9.94
CA GLU A 8 -15.26 3.67 -9.41
C GLU A 8 -14.46 2.83 -8.40
N LEU A 9 -15.16 2.09 -7.54
CA LEU A 9 -14.53 1.18 -6.58
C LEU A 9 -13.75 0.05 -7.26
N GLU A 10 -14.29 -0.52 -8.34
CA GLU A 10 -13.63 -1.57 -9.11
C GLU A 10 -12.32 -1.06 -9.74
N VAL A 11 -12.35 0.14 -10.34
CA VAL A 11 -11.16 0.80 -10.87
C VAL A 11 -10.13 1.03 -9.77
N LEU A 12 -10.55 1.54 -8.61
CA LEU A 12 -9.65 1.80 -7.48
C LEU A 12 -9.06 0.51 -6.89
N TYR A 13 -9.84 -0.58 -6.85
CA TYR A 13 -9.36 -1.89 -6.39
C TYR A 13 -8.26 -2.44 -7.31
N VAL A 14 -8.47 -2.37 -8.62
CA VAL A 14 -7.45 -2.75 -9.60
C VAL A 14 -6.20 -1.89 -9.43
N ARG A 15 -6.37 -0.58 -9.25
CA ARG A 15 -5.28 0.37 -9.06
C ARG A 15 -4.48 0.08 -7.78
N LEU A 16 -5.13 -0.25 -6.67
CA LEU A 16 -4.46 -0.70 -5.45
C LEU A 16 -3.61 -1.96 -5.70
N GLY A 17 -4.14 -2.91 -6.48
CA GLY A 17 -3.43 -4.12 -6.85
C GLY A 17 -2.20 -3.85 -7.72
N GLU A 18 -2.28 -2.89 -8.64
CA GLU A 18 -1.14 -2.41 -9.44
C GLU A 18 -0.06 -1.79 -8.55
N VAL A 19 -0.43 -0.88 -7.65
CA VAL A 19 0.52 -0.26 -6.73
C VAL A 19 1.18 -1.30 -5.83
N ARG A 20 0.42 -2.29 -5.34
CA ARG A 20 1.00 -3.40 -4.56
C ARG A 20 2.04 -4.18 -5.36
N ARG A 21 1.73 -4.51 -6.62
CA ARG A 21 2.65 -5.22 -7.51
C ARG A 21 3.87 -4.39 -7.89
N GLU A 22 3.73 -3.07 -8.04
CA GLU A 22 4.86 -2.16 -8.27
C GLU A 22 5.84 -2.24 -7.09
N ILE A 23 5.33 -2.06 -5.86
CA ILE A 23 6.17 -2.11 -4.65
C ILE A 23 6.83 -3.48 -4.45
N MET A 24 6.11 -4.57 -4.70
CA MET A 24 6.65 -5.92 -4.53
C MET A 24 7.57 -6.35 -5.69
N GLY A 25 7.26 -5.93 -6.92
CA GLY A 25 7.99 -6.30 -8.13
C GLY A 25 9.38 -5.69 -8.20
N ASP A 26 9.57 -4.51 -7.60
CA ASP A 26 10.91 -3.90 -7.41
C ASP A 26 11.84 -4.85 -6.65
N VAL A 27 11.30 -5.60 -5.68
CA VAL A 27 12.08 -6.53 -4.87
C VAL A 27 12.32 -7.86 -5.56
N GLU A 28 11.31 -8.38 -6.28
CA GLU A 28 11.47 -9.59 -7.09
C GLU A 28 12.54 -9.43 -8.18
N ALA A 29 12.67 -8.24 -8.77
CA ALA A 29 13.67 -7.94 -9.80
C ALA A 29 15.10 -7.93 -9.22
N VAL A 30 15.30 -7.30 -8.06
CA VAL A 30 16.59 -7.27 -7.35
C VAL A 30 17.02 -8.68 -6.97
N GLN A 31 16.10 -9.50 -6.47
CA GLN A 31 16.42 -10.85 -6.03
C GLN A 31 16.64 -11.85 -7.16
N ARG A 32 15.96 -11.74 -8.31
CA ARG A 32 16.28 -12.57 -9.50
C ARG A 32 17.71 -12.34 -9.96
N GLN A 33 18.16 -11.10 -9.94
CA GLN A 33 19.55 -10.76 -10.26
C GLN A 33 20.53 -11.34 -9.24
N SER A 34 20.16 -11.41 -7.95
CA SER A 34 20.95 -12.08 -6.90
C SER A 34 20.97 -13.62 -7.03
N THR A 35 19.85 -14.22 -7.48
CA THR A 35 19.69 -15.68 -7.59
C THR A 35 20.43 -16.26 -8.80
N GLU A 36 20.64 -15.49 -9.88
CA GLU A 36 21.51 -15.89 -11.00
C GLU A 36 22.99 -16.03 -10.61
N PHE A 37 23.40 -15.60 -9.41
CA PHE A 37 24.76 -15.74 -8.89
C PHE A 37 24.92 -16.79 -7.77
N GLY A 38 23.86 -17.50 -7.35
CA GLY A 38 23.94 -18.35 -6.15
C GLY A 38 22.89 -19.47 -6.05
N ASP A 39 23.31 -20.64 -6.51
CA ASP A 39 23.07 -21.98 -5.96
C ASP A 39 21.72 -22.72 -6.09
N ASP A 40 21.96 -24.02 -6.18
CA ASP A 40 21.21 -25.22 -6.46
C ASP A 40 20.10 -25.57 -5.44
N GLY A 41 18.98 -26.05 -5.98
CA GLY A 41 18.16 -27.12 -5.40
C GLY A 41 17.64 -27.01 -3.96
N THR A 42 16.35 -26.71 -3.78
CA THR A 42 15.45 -27.55 -2.96
C THR A 42 13.99 -27.07 -3.09
N GLN A 43 13.14 -27.91 -3.68
CA GLN A 43 11.76 -27.59 -4.06
C GLN A 43 10.71 -28.01 -3.01
N ASP A 44 11.06 -28.12 -1.71
CA ASP A 44 10.14 -28.73 -0.73
C ASP A 44 10.03 -27.98 0.62
N ILE A 45 10.00 -26.65 0.57
CA ILE A 45 9.72 -25.79 1.73
C ILE A 45 8.76 -24.66 1.32
N GLY A 46 7.61 -24.99 0.72
CA GLY A 46 6.72 -23.98 0.12
C GLY A 46 6.27 -22.86 1.07
N ASP A 47 5.81 -23.20 2.27
CA ASP A 47 5.18 -22.23 3.17
C ASP A 47 6.16 -21.49 4.10
N LEU A 48 7.16 -22.20 4.65
CA LEU A 48 8.20 -21.56 5.46
C LEU A 48 9.13 -20.72 4.58
N ALA A 49 9.45 -21.17 3.35
CA ALA A 49 10.19 -20.34 2.42
C ALA A 49 9.35 -19.13 1.98
N ALA A 50 8.04 -19.26 1.74
CA ALA A 50 7.20 -18.11 1.41
C ALA A 50 7.12 -17.06 2.54
N ALA A 51 7.07 -17.49 3.80
CA ALA A 51 7.06 -16.60 4.96
C ALA A 51 8.42 -15.90 5.16
N THR A 52 9.52 -16.65 5.08
CA THR A 52 10.89 -16.10 5.16
C THR A 52 11.20 -15.20 3.95
N TYR A 53 10.76 -15.58 2.76
CA TYR A 53 10.84 -14.79 1.53
C TYR A 53 10.10 -13.46 1.67
N SER A 54 8.86 -13.48 2.18
CA SER A 54 8.10 -12.26 2.46
C SER A 54 8.83 -11.35 3.45
N GLN A 55 9.48 -11.92 4.48
CA GLN A 55 10.28 -11.13 5.41
C GLN A 55 11.52 -10.51 4.77
N GLN A 56 12.28 -11.27 3.98
CA GLN A 56 13.46 -10.76 3.28
C GLN A 56 13.08 -9.65 2.30
N VAL A 57 11.99 -9.85 1.55
CA VAL A 57 11.44 -8.84 0.64
C VAL A 57 11.12 -7.54 1.38
N LEU A 58 10.46 -7.63 2.55
CA LEU A 58 10.20 -6.46 3.39
C LEU A 58 11.47 -5.80 3.94
N MET A 59 12.56 -6.56 4.18
CA MET A 59 13.83 -5.99 4.64
C MET A 59 14.55 -5.21 3.54
N GLU A 60 14.42 -5.65 2.28
CA GLU A 60 14.98 -4.95 1.12
C GLU A 60 14.21 -3.67 0.77
N LEU A 61 12.92 -3.61 1.09
CA LEU A 61 12.14 -2.38 0.97
C LEU A 61 12.64 -1.29 1.93
N GLY A 62 12.83 -0.09 1.39
CA GLY A 62 13.04 1.10 2.20
C GLY A 62 11.85 1.38 3.12
N GLU A 63 12.09 2.17 4.18
CA GLU A 63 11.03 2.56 5.13
C GLU A 63 9.81 3.17 4.41
N ARG A 64 10.04 3.92 3.32
CA ARG A 64 8.98 4.57 2.54
C ARG A 64 8.15 3.57 1.75
N GLU A 65 8.77 2.60 1.08
CA GLU A 65 8.01 1.57 0.36
C GLU A 65 7.25 0.65 1.33
N ARG A 66 7.84 0.31 2.48
CA ARG A 66 7.13 -0.45 3.52
C ARG A 66 5.92 0.29 4.07
N GLU A 67 6.05 1.59 4.34
CA GLU A 67 4.91 2.42 4.75
C GLU A 67 3.85 2.43 3.63
N ARG A 68 4.25 2.68 2.38
CA ARG A 68 3.33 2.67 1.23
C ARG A 68 2.61 1.32 1.07
N LEU A 69 3.30 0.19 1.26
CA LEU A 69 2.70 -1.15 1.20
C LEU A 69 1.65 -1.34 2.29
N ARG A 70 1.97 -0.95 3.53
CA ARG A 70 1.01 -1.00 4.66
C ARG A 70 -0.23 -0.16 4.37
N GLU A 71 -0.06 1.01 3.78
CA GLU A 71 -1.19 1.89 3.40
C GLU A 71 -2.10 1.25 2.34
N VAL A 72 -1.49 0.54 1.38
CA VAL A 72 -2.22 -0.22 0.34
C VAL A 72 -2.98 -1.39 0.95
N GLU A 73 -2.37 -2.16 1.84
CA GLU A 73 -3.05 -3.26 2.55
C GLU A 73 -4.19 -2.74 3.43
N ALA A 74 -3.97 -1.65 4.15
CA ALA A 74 -5.00 -0.98 4.92
C ALA A 74 -6.14 -0.45 4.02
N ALA A 75 -5.85 -0.01 2.79
CA ALA A 75 -6.87 0.37 1.83
C ALA A 75 -7.75 -0.81 1.40
N PHE A 76 -7.16 -1.98 1.12
CA PHE A 76 -7.94 -3.20 0.84
C PHE A 76 -8.86 -3.55 2.01
N LYS A 77 -8.33 -3.54 3.24
CA LYS A 77 -9.13 -3.79 4.44
C LYS A 77 -10.29 -2.80 4.58
N ARG A 78 -10.05 -1.51 4.32
CA ARG A 78 -11.13 -0.49 4.33
C ARG A 78 -12.20 -0.76 3.26
N ILE A 79 -11.85 -1.39 2.14
CA ILE A 79 -12.83 -1.78 1.12
C ILE A 79 -13.71 -2.92 1.66
N GLU A 80 -13.10 -3.92 2.30
CA GLU A 80 -13.82 -5.03 2.95
C GLU A 80 -14.74 -4.54 4.08
N ASP A 81 -14.23 -3.64 4.92
CA ASP A 81 -14.96 -3.04 6.05
C ASP A 81 -15.99 -1.99 5.59
N GLY A 82 -15.92 -1.57 4.33
CA GLY A 82 -16.83 -0.57 3.75
C GLY A 82 -16.65 0.87 4.22
N THR A 83 -15.45 1.17 4.70
CA THR A 83 -15.01 2.51 5.13
C THR A 83 -14.11 3.19 4.09
N TYR A 84 -13.80 2.52 2.99
CA TYR A 84 -12.92 3.05 1.94
C TYR A 84 -13.46 4.35 1.31
N GLY A 85 -12.51 5.26 1.05
CA GLY A 85 -12.81 6.59 0.53
C GLY A 85 -13.36 7.56 1.57
N ILE A 86 -13.37 7.23 2.87
CA ILE A 86 -13.69 8.16 3.96
C ILE A 86 -12.40 8.57 4.66
N CYS A 87 -12.29 9.86 4.99
CA CYS A 87 -11.13 10.44 5.64
C CYS A 87 -11.09 10.08 7.12
N GLU A 88 -9.98 9.49 7.59
CA GLU A 88 -9.85 9.02 8.98
C GLU A 88 -9.85 10.14 10.03
N GLU A 89 -9.43 11.37 9.66
CA GLU A 89 -9.38 12.51 10.60
C GLU A 89 -10.68 13.31 10.62
N SER A 90 -11.33 13.48 9.46
CA SER A 90 -12.45 14.43 9.30
C SER A 90 -13.78 13.77 9.01
N ASP A 91 -13.80 12.45 8.82
CA ASP A 91 -14.97 11.65 8.41
C ASP A 91 -15.64 12.10 7.10
N LYS A 92 -14.94 12.95 6.33
CA LYS A 92 -15.40 13.48 5.04
C LYS A 92 -15.05 12.54 3.91
N PRO A 93 -15.86 12.50 2.84
CA PRO A 93 -15.52 11.72 1.64
C PRO A 93 -14.23 12.25 0.99
N ILE A 94 -13.32 11.32 0.69
CA ILE A 94 -12.13 11.57 -0.10
C ILE A 94 -12.55 11.63 -1.57
N PRO A 95 -12.19 12.69 -2.32
CA PRO A 95 -12.61 12.83 -3.71
C PRO A 95 -12.02 11.74 -4.58
N PHE A 96 -12.81 11.24 -5.53
CA PHE A 96 -12.38 10.19 -6.47
C PHE A 96 -11.10 10.57 -7.21
N THR A 97 -10.99 11.82 -7.69
CA THR A 97 -9.80 12.32 -8.39
C THR A 97 -8.51 12.19 -7.57
N ARG A 98 -8.59 12.23 -6.23
CA ARG A 98 -7.44 11.97 -5.35
C ARG A 98 -7.15 10.50 -5.23
N LEU A 99 -8.17 9.66 -5.11
CA LEU A 99 -8.02 8.21 -5.03
C LEU A 99 -7.54 7.61 -6.36
N GLU A 100 -7.88 8.22 -7.48
CA GLU A 100 -7.40 7.83 -8.81
C GLU A 100 -5.87 8.00 -8.93
N VAL A 101 -5.34 9.08 -8.36
CA VAL A 101 -3.89 9.36 -8.33
C VAL A 101 -3.19 8.59 -7.20
N ILE A 102 -3.80 8.58 -6.00
CA ILE A 102 -3.25 7.98 -4.77
C ILE A 102 -4.33 7.08 -4.16
N PRO A 103 -4.46 5.83 -4.62
CA PRO A 103 -5.57 4.95 -4.24
C PRO A 103 -5.54 4.50 -2.78
N TYR A 104 -4.38 4.58 -2.13
CA TYR A 104 -4.22 4.24 -0.72
C TYR A 104 -4.46 5.43 0.23
N ALA A 105 -4.81 6.61 -0.27
CA ALA A 105 -4.98 7.81 0.56
C ALA A 105 -5.97 7.59 1.73
N ARG A 106 -5.53 7.96 2.95
CA ARG A 106 -6.35 7.93 4.18
C ARG A 106 -7.01 9.25 4.55
N PHE A 107 -6.49 10.35 3.99
CA PHE A 107 -6.92 11.69 4.34
C PHE A 107 -7.33 12.49 3.10
N THR A 108 -8.26 13.43 3.29
CA THR A 108 -8.49 14.52 2.33
C THR A 108 -7.26 15.44 2.28
N VAL A 109 -7.14 16.26 1.23
CA VAL A 109 -6.06 17.26 1.13
C VAL A 109 -6.08 18.22 2.32
N GLY A 110 -7.27 18.67 2.74
CA GLY A 110 -7.42 19.56 3.89
C GLY A 110 -6.94 18.92 5.20
N ALA A 111 -7.36 17.67 5.48
CA ALA A 111 -6.93 16.95 6.67
C ALA A 111 -5.42 16.63 6.64
N GLN A 112 -4.88 16.28 5.48
CA GLN A 112 -3.45 16.04 5.31
C GLN A 112 -2.63 17.30 5.60
N ASN A 113 -3.03 18.45 5.04
CA ASN A 113 -2.39 19.73 5.31
C ASN A 113 -2.42 20.06 6.82
N GLU A 114 -3.54 19.84 7.49
CA GLU A 114 -3.67 20.13 8.92
C GLU A 114 -2.75 19.22 9.76
N LEU A 115 -2.67 17.92 9.45
CA LEU A 115 -1.75 16.99 10.11
C LEU A 115 -0.29 17.39 9.90
N GLU A 116 0.08 17.82 8.70
CA GLU A 116 1.42 18.31 8.40
C GLU A 116 1.77 19.59 9.18
N GLN A 117 0.83 20.53 9.30
CA GLN A 117 1.01 21.73 10.11
C GLN A 117 1.14 21.39 11.60
N ARG A 118 0.30 20.47 12.11
CA ARG A 118 0.40 19.99 13.50
C ARG A 118 1.75 19.32 13.77
N ARG A 119 2.26 18.50 12.84
CA ARG A 119 3.59 17.88 12.93
C ARG A 119 4.72 18.92 12.96
N LYS A 120 4.62 19.97 12.12
CA LYS A 120 5.61 21.06 12.10
C LYS A 120 5.57 21.92 13.37
N ASN A 121 4.38 22.16 13.92
CA ASN A 121 4.20 23.02 15.10
C ASN A 121 4.37 22.29 16.43
N GLY A 122 4.18 20.96 16.47
CA GLY A 122 4.33 20.11 17.65
C GLY A 122 5.69 19.44 17.80
N GLY A 123 6.63 19.71 16.89
CA GLY A 123 8.03 19.33 17.04
C GLY A 123 8.75 20.30 17.96
N MET A 124 8.62 20.10 19.27
CA MET A 124 9.46 20.71 20.31
C MET A 124 10.05 19.62 21.20
#